data_AF-A0A1I5GB34-F1
#
_entry.id   AF-A0A1I5GB34-F1
#
_cell.length_a   1.000
_cell.length_b   1.000
_cell.length_c   1.000
_cell.angle_alpha   90.00
_cell.angle_beta   90.00
_cell.angle_gamma   90.00
#
_symmetry.space_group_name_H-M   'P 1'
#
loop_
_entity.id
_entity.type
_entity.pdbx_description
1 polymer ?
#
loop_
_entity_poly.entity_id
_entity_poly.type
_entity_poly.pdbx_seq_one_letter_code
_entity_poly.pdbx_strand_id
1 'polypeptide(L)'
;MRLDDLYKMTAFIYQDANLTRSKEATFLHFVEVCGMLTQLDRKKKRVKVDPASAICKALGWYFPLLAKMGVGSVEELLFLKYPDACPYCRQKPHNDGQCKLVKGAEKTVSHAEVLELVERNRSRMPASLDEWRLMFASIYPRSLNAQPGFSSVALFEELGELAEAIRVFDRYPHYFYGEAADVFSYIMGVANEYVLTLEDEETFDLDAEFLSRYPGLCINCGSRTCMCPSVPAATVGRMAKEMRIGTNDRRIIDYDAFSSDGEAVAKRVFDGAGFDARIARRLPFDRGDLNVALTQLSFRLANALDGTNSELAGQLRGQATGIGRAERGTASREDGAMQVMALLQQAWGALDTGVKQQIRNEGGTSGDISHLLEKRILVVTANPERESKPALRIDREIRAIREAFKQSPGSVHIEPLMAATIDDFRRALSSQRFDIVHFAGHADLEGISLLDEVGNEVVMTYHSLGELIGRQKTIQCVLLNACHTMEGISDPFAPVIVGMMDETDDDEAIAFATGFYDAVAAGRSADEAYDEGILSVRTKDLNPHLISRLRRK
;
A
#
# COMPACT_ATOMS: atom_id res chain seq x y z
N MET A 1 -14.95 49.46 -18.27
CA MET A 1 -13.72 48.70 -18.64
C MET A 1 -14.18 47.41 -19.30
N ARG A 2 -13.34 46.75 -20.10
CA ARG A 2 -13.67 45.41 -20.60
C ARG A 2 -13.45 44.36 -19.51
N LEU A 3 -14.12 43.21 -19.60
CA LEU A 3 -13.90 42.09 -18.67
C LEU A 3 -12.44 41.63 -18.73
N ASP A 4 -11.87 41.59 -19.93
CA ASP A 4 -10.45 41.25 -20.14
C ASP A 4 -9.50 42.26 -19.47
N ASP A 5 -9.89 43.52 -19.34
CA ASP A 5 -9.08 44.52 -18.61
C ASP A 5 -9.08 44.22 -17.12
N LEU A 6 -10.24 43.88 -16.54
CA LEU A 6 -10.36 43.49 -15.13
C LEU A 6 -9.59 42.20 -14.83
N TYR A 7 -9.67 41.23 -15.74
CA TYR A 7 -8.90 40.00 -15.69
C TYR A 7 -7.40 40.27 -15.66
N LYS A 8 -6.87 41.01 -16.65
CA LYS A 8 -5.44 41.34 -16.76
C LYS A 8 -4.95 42.14 -15.55
N MET A 9 -5.72 43.12 -15.10
CA MET A 9 -5.43 43.92 -13.91
C MET A 9 -5.30 43.04 -12.68
N THR A 10 -6.29 42.18 -12.42
CA THR A 10 -6.31 41.32 -11.23
C THR A 10 -5.18 40.29 -11.26
N ALA A 11 -4.95 39.68 -12.42
CA ALA A 11 -3.84 38.74 -12.62
C ALA A 11 -2.48 39.41 -12.38
N PHE A 12 -2.30 40.66 -12.82
CA PHE A 12 -1.09 41.44 -12.57
C PHE A 12 -0.90 41.76 -11.09
N ILE A 13 -1.97 42.19 -10.39
CA ILE A 13 -1.92 42.46 -8.94
C ILE A 13 -1.37 41.25 -8.17
N TYR A 14 -1.79 40.03 -8.53
CA TYR A 14 -1.41 38.81 -7.81
C TYR A 14 -0.30 37.99 -8.48
N GLN A 15 0.38 38.51 -9.49
CA GLN A 15 1.31 37.76 -10.33
C GLN A 15 2.39 37.00 -9.54
N ASP A 16 3.08 37.64 -8.59
CA ASP A 16 4.16 37.02 -7.81
C ASP A 16 3.64 35.90 -6.88
N ALA A 17 2.49 36.15 -6.23
CA ALA A 17 1.82 35.14 -5.42
C ALA A 17 1.29 33.98 -6.29
N ASN A 18 0.91 34.26 -7.54
CA ASN A 18 0.43 33.27 -8.49
C ASN A 18 1.58 32.44 -9.07
N LEU A 19 2.79 32.99 -9.19
CA LEU A 19 4.00 32.27 -9.61
C LEU A 19 4.43 31.24 -8.56
N THR A 20 4.37 31.60 -7.28
CA THR A 20 4.89 30.77 -6.18
C THR A 20 3.94 29.65 -5.74
N ARG A 21 2.62 29.82 -5.92
CA ARG A 21 1.61 28.80 -5.58
C ARG A 21 1.44 27.79 -6.72
N SER A 22 1.06 26.55 -6.41
CA SER A 22 0.65 25.58 -7.43
C SER A 22 -0.74 25.90 -8.00
N LYS A 23 -1.11 25.29 -9.14
CA LYS A 23 -2.44 25.49 -9.75
C LYS A 23 -3.55 24.94 -8.84
N GLU A 24 -3.27 23.83 -8.16
CA GLU A 24 -4.14 23.18 -7.18
C GLU A 24 -4.30 24.06 -5.93
N ALA A 25 -3.22 24.64 -5.41
CA ALA A 25 -3.30 25.53 -4.24
C ALA A 25 -4.11 26.79 -4.53
N THR A 26 -3.96 27.35 -5.74
CA THR A 26 -4.74 28.51 -6.20
C THR A 26 -6.22 28.16 -6.34
N PHE A 27 -6.51 26.99 -6.91
CA PHE A 27 -7.87 26.46 -7.04
C PHE A 27 -8.53 26.18 -5.68
N LEU A 28 -7.83 25.53 -4.75
CA LEU A 28 -8.36 25.26 -3.40
C LEU A 28 -8.74 26.53 -2.66
N HIS A 29 -7.94 27.59 -2.80
CA HIS A 29 -8.28 28.87 -2.20
C HIS A 29 -9.45 29.57 -2.92
N PHE A 30 -9.57 29.41 -4.23
CA PHE A 30 -10.76 29.84 -4.96
C PHE A 30 -12.03 29.10 -4.47
N VAL A 31 -11.97 27.79 -4.24
CA VAL A 31 -13.07 27.00 -3.64
C VAL A 31 -13.41 27.49 -2.24
N GLU A 32 -12.42 27.79 -1.40
CA GLU A 32 -12.62 28.39 -0.05
C GLU A 32 -13.44 29.69 -0.16
N VAL A 33 -13.13 30.52 -1.15
CA VAL A 33 -13.81 31.79 -1.39
C VAL A 33 -15.24 31.59 -1.90
N CYS A 34 -15.45 30.68 -2.84
CA CYS A 34 -16.79 30.30 -3.29
C CYS A 34 -17.65 29.73 -2.15
N GLY A 35 -17.05 29.06 -1.16
CA GLY A 35 -17.74 28.62 0.06
C GLY A 35 -18.38 29.76 0.85
N MET A 36 -17.85 30.98 0.77
CA MET A 36 -18.47 32.15 1.40
C MET A 36 -19.80 32.54 0.72
N LEU A 37 -19.97 32.25 -0.57
CA LEU A 37 -21.21 32.53 -1.32
C LEU A 37 -22.40 31.71 -0.81
N THR A 38 -22.15 30.51 -0.26
CA THR A 38 -23.20 29.68 0.37
C THR A 38 -23.83 30.31 1.62
N GLN A 39 -23.20 31.35 2.19
CA GLN A 39 -23.76 32.07 3.33
C GLN A 39 -24.92 32.98 2.94
N LEU A 40 -25.06 33.32 1.65
CA LEU A 40 -26.18 34.10 1.11
C LEU A 40 -27.51 33.35 1.26
N ASP A 41 -27.45 32.02 1.19
CA ASP A 41 -28.64 31.16 1.26
C ASP A 41 -29.05 30.82 2.70
N ARG A 42 -28.15 31.06 3.66
CA ARG A 42 -28.40 30.75 5.07
C ARG A 42 -29.07 31.95 5.75
N LYS A 43 -30.38 31.85 6.04
CA LYS A 43 -31.19 32.77 6.89
C LYS A 43 -30.70 32.93 8.35
N LYS A 44 -29.39 32.93 8.63
CA LYS A 44 -28.86 33.22 9.97
C LYS A 44 -28.83 34.73 10.16
N LYS A 45 -29.49 35.20 11.24
CA LYS A 45 -29.67 36.62 11.66
C LYS A 45 -28.40 37.48 11.81
N ARG A 46 -27.22 37.00 11.42
CA ARG A 46 -25.96 37.75 11.36
C ARG A 46 -25.09 37.19 10.23
N VAL A 47 -25.41 37.55 8.99
CA VAL A 47 -24.44 37.40 7.89
C VAL A 47 -23.34 38.43 8.17
N LYS A 48 -22.14 37.97 8.56
CA LYS A 48 -20.97 38.83 8.81
C LYS A 48 -20.25 39.24 7.51
N VAL A 49 -20.72 38.77 6.35
CA VAL A 49 -20.03 38.89 5.06
C VAL A 49 -20.94 39.63 4.09
N ASP A 50 -20.46 40.77 3.59
CA ASP A 50 -21.10 41.51 2.51
C ASP A 50 -21.18 40.64 1.22
N PRO A 51 -22.38 40.36 0.67
CA PRO A 51 -22.56 39.54 -0.54
C PRO A 51 -21.78 40.03 -1.76
N ALA A 52 -21.80 41.34 -2.01
CA ALA A 52 -21.05 41.96 -3.10
C ALA A 52 -19.53 41.72 -2.92
N SER A 53 -19.03 41.84 -1.68
CA SER A 53 -17.64 41.49 -1.34
C SER A 53 -17.30 40.03 -1.64
N ALA A 54 -18.20 39.09 -1.36
CA ALA A 54 -17.96 37.68 -1.61
C ALA A 54 -17.90 37.37 -3.12
N ILE A 55 -18.81 37.94 -3.92
CA ILE A 55 -18.84 37.79 -5.38
C ILE A 55 -17.55 38.37 -5.99
N CYS A 56 -17.18 39.59 -5.63
CA CYS A 56 -15.96 40.23 -6.12
C CYS A 56 -14.70 39.47 -5.69
N LYS A 57 -14.68 38.86 -4.50
CA LYS A 57 -13.58 37.98 -4.06
C LYS A 57 -13.50 36.72 -4.89
N ALA A 58 -14.62 36.08 -5.20
CA ALA A 58 -14.63 34.90 -6.07
C ALA A 58 -14.01 35.23 -7.43
N LEU A 59 -14.44 36.33 -8.08
CA LEU A 59 -13.85 36.81 -9.33
C LEU A 59 -12.36 37.18 -9.17
N GLY A 60 -11.99 37.78 -8.04
CA GLY A 60 -10.61 38.13 -7.69
C GLY A 60 -9.66 36.94 -7.59
N TRP A 61 -10.16 35.73 -7.36
CA TRP A 61 -9.39 34.48 -7.37
C TRP A 61 -9.59 33.65 -8.64
N TYR A 62 -10.75 33.78 -9.27
CA TYR A 62 -11.03 33.20 -10.59
C TYR A 62 -10.06 33.75 -11.65
N PHE A 63 -9.86 35.07 -11.71
CA PHE A 63 -8.96 35.67 -12.71
C PHE A 63 -7.49 35.24 -12.58
N PRO A 64 -6.85 35.28 -11.39
CA PRO A 64 -5.51 34.70 -11.22
C PRO A 64 -5.43 33.22 -11.56
N LEU A 65 -6.47 32.43 -11.25
CA LEU A 65 -6.52 31.02 -11.63
C LEU A 65 -6.52 30.86 -13.16
N LEU A 66 -7.36 31.60 -13.89
CA LEU A 66 -7.36 31.58 -15.36
C LEU A 66 -6.01 31.98 -15.97
N ALA A 67 -5.38 33.01 -15.41
CA ALA A 67 -4.03 33.43 -15.83
C ALA A 67 -2.98 32.34 -15.58
N LYS A 68 -3.07 31.65 -14.44
CA LYS A 68 -2.18 30.54 -14.12
C LYS A 68 -2.34 29.36 -15.08
N MET A 69 -3.54 29.17 -15.59
CA MET A 69 -3.90 28.12 -16.55
C MET A 69 -3.72 28.58 -18.01
N GLY A 70 -3.12 29.76 -18.25
CA GLY A 70 -2.76 30.20 -19.61
C GLY A 70 -3.94 30.64 -20.47
N VAL A 71 -5.04 31.10 -19.88
CA VAL A 71 -6.17 31.69 -20.65
C VAL A 71 -5.75 33.04 -21.24
N GLY A 72 -5.84 33.20 -22.56
CA GLY A 72 -5.44 34.46 -23.23
C GLY A 72 -6.49 35.58 -23.17
N SER A 73 -7.77 35.21 -23.16
CA SER A 73 -8.92 36.11 -23.07
C SER A 73 -10.07 35.38 -22.37
N VAL A 74 -10.63 36.02 -21.34
CA VAL A 74 -11.79 35.51 -20.62
C VAL A 74 -13.04 35.75 -21.44
N GLU A 75 -13.12 36.88 -22.13
CA GLU A 75 -14.24 37.21 -23.02
C GLU A 75 -14.40 36.18 -24.13
N GLU A 76 -13.31 35.81 -24.81
CA GLU A 76 -13.34 34.75 -25.84
C GLU A 76 -13.73 33.40 -25.25
N LEU A 77 -13.13 33.02 -24.12
CA LEU A 77 -13.41 31.76 -23.43
C LEU A 77 -14.90 31.63 -23.12
N LEU A 78 -15.49 32.69 -22.57
CA LEU A 78 -16.90 32.72 -22.18
C LEU A 78 -17.80 32.74 -23.41
N PHE A 79 -17.49 33.58 -24.41
CA PHE A 79 -18.36 33.73 -25.58
C PHE A 79 -18.36 32.48 -26.46
N LEU A 80 -17.25 31.73 -26.50
CA LEU A 80 -17.17 30.43 -27.20
C LEU A 80 -18.15 29.40 -26.64
N LYS A 81 -18.40 29.40 -25.32
CA LYS A 81 -19.38 28.50 -24.68
C LYS A 81 -20.78 29.11 -24.62
N TYR A 82 -20.87 30.42 -24.40
CA TYR A 82 -22.13 31.16 -24.20
C TYR A 82 -22.23 32.33 -25.19
N PRO A 83 -22.52 32.08 -26.48
CA PRO A 83 -22.60 33.11 -27.51
C PRO A 83 -23.93 33.86 -27.47
N ASP A 84 -24.25 34.49 -26.34
CA ASP A 84 -25.55 35.13 -26.07
C ASP A 84 -26.77 34.17 -26.18
N ALA A 85 -26.54 32.88 -25.92
CA ALA A 85 -27.56 31.83 -25.89
C ALA A 85 -27.08 30.64 -25.05
N CYS A 86 -28.01 29.78 -24.63
CA CYS A 86 -27.66 28.53 -23.94
C CYS A 86 -26.94 27.57 -24.91
N PRO A 87 -25.78 26.96 -24.55
CA PRO A 87 -25.04 26.05 -25.45
C PRO A 87 -25.82 24.78 -25.83
N TYR A 88 -26.74 24.35 -24.97
CA TYR A 88 -27.50 23.12 -25.16
C TYR A 88 -28.73 23.35 -26.06
N CYS A 89 -29.70 24.15 -25.60
CA CYS A 89 -30.93 24.40 -26.34
C CYS A 89 -30.82 25.53 -27.37
N ARG A 90 -29.75 26.34 -27.33
CA ARG A 90 -29.49 27.46 -28.26
C ARG A 90 -30.54 28.56 -28.23
N GLN A 91 -31.25 28.67 -27.09
CA GLN A 91 -32.29 29.67 -26.85
C GLN A 91 -31.84 30.68 -25.78
N LYS A 92 -32.49 31.85 -25.82
CA LYS A 92 -32.40 32.94 -24.83
C LYS A 92 -33.83 33.53 -24.68
N PRO A 93 -34.54 33.27 -23.57
CA PRO A 93 -34.13 32.47 -22.40
C PRO A 93 -34.01 30.97 -22.72
N HIS A 94 -33.24 30.24 -21.92
CA HIS A 94 -33.07 28.79 -22.05
C HIS A 94 -34.38 28.01 -21.83
N ASN A 95 -34.47 26.82 -22.44
CA ASN A 95 -35.58 25.90 -22.26
C ASN A 95 -35.12 24.61 -21.56
N ASP A 96 -35.51 24.47 -20.30
CA ASP A 96 -35.18 23.33 -19.43
C ASP A 96 -35.62 21.99 -19.99
N GLY A 97 -36.83 21.93 -20.58
CA GLY A 97 -37.37 20.71 -21.15
C GLY A 97 -36.50 20.21 -22.30
N GLN A 98 -36.09 21.10 -23.19
CA GLN A 98 -35.20 20.75 -24.31
C GLN A 98 -33.80 20.34 -23.85
N CYS A 99 -33.23 21.02 -22.84
CA CYS A 99 -31.91 20.67 -22.31
C CYS A 99 -31.92 19.29 -21.63
N LYS A 100 -33.00 18.94 -20.91
CA LYS A 100 -33.12 17.67 -20.16
C LYS A 100 -33.48 16.46 -21.04
N LEU A 101 -34.03 16.68 -22.23
CA LEU A 101 -34.39 15.63 -23.20
C LEU A 101 -33.19 15.05 -23.97
N VAL A 102 -32.01 15.67 -23.88
CA VAL A 102 -30.77 15.16 -24.46
C VAL A 102 -30.21 14.03 -23.59
N LYS A 103 -30.87 12.87 -23.57
CA LYS A 103 -30.36 11.64 -22.96
C LYS A 103 -30.31 10.51 -23.99
N GLY A 104 -29.11 10.19 -24.46
CA GLY A 104 -28.82 9.16 -25.45
C GLY A 104 -27.39 9.32 -25.97
N ALA A 105 -26.75 8.27 -26.49
CA ALA A 105 -25.31 8.17 -26.78
C ALA A 105 -24.73 9.11 -27.88
N GLU A 106 -25.40 10.22 -28.20
CA GLU A 106 -24.88 11.30 -29.05
C GLU A 106 -24.35 12.44 -28.18
N LYS A 107 -23.28 13.11 -28.63
CA LYS A 107 -22.65 14.22 -27.88
C LYS A 107 -23.72 15.25 -27.49
N THR A 108 -23.85 15.51 -26.19
CA THR A 108 -24.91 16.34 -25.56
C THR A 108 -24.98 17.79 -26.08
N VAL A 109 -23.91 18.29 -26.70
CA VAL A 109 -23.80 19.61 -27.32
C VAL A 109 -23.24 19.50 -28.73
N SER A 110 -23.96 20.07 -29.69
CA SER A 110 -23.50 20.20 -31.08
C SER A 110 -22.51 21.37 -31.20
N HIS A 111 -21.23 21.06 -31.20
CA HIS A 111 -20.17 22.07 -31.20
C HIS A 111 -20.19 22.94 -32.46
N ALA A 112 -20.54 22.37 -33.62
CA ALA A 112 -20.64 23.12 -34.87
C ALA A 112 -21.73 24.20 -34.82
N GLU A 113 -22.91 23.85 -34.29
CA GLU A 113 -24.03 24.79 -34.20
C GLU A 113 -23.80 25.88 -33.16
N VAL A 114 -23.06 25.59 -32.08
CA VAL A 114 -22.62 26.62 -31.12
C VAL A 114 -21.61 27.57 -31.76
N LEU A 115 -20.64 27.07 -32.54
CA LEU A 115 -19.69 27.91 -33.27
C LEU A 115 -20.37 28.81 -34.31
N GLU A 116 -21.41 28.32 -34.99
CA GLU A 116 -22.23 29.17 -35.87
C GLU A 116 -22.94 30.30 -35.12
N LEU A 117 -23.35 30.07 -33.87
CA LEU A 117 -23.91 31.11 -33.02
C LEU A 117 -22.85 32.11 -32.57
N VAL A 118 -21.63 31.66 -32.26
CA VAL A 118 -20.50 32.55 -31.93
C VAL A 118 -20.28 33.56 -33.06
N GLU A 119 -20.18 33.11 -34.31
CA GLU A 119 -19.99 33.99 -35.46
C GLU A 119 -21.17 34.95 -35.66
N ARG A 120 -22.39 34.42 -35.56
CA ARG A 120 -23.63 35.20 -35.77
C ARG A 120 -23.86 36.27 -34.71
N ASN A 121 -23.55 35.94 -33.45
CA ASN A 121 -23.82 36.81 -32.31
C ASN A 121 -22.59 37.63 -31.89
N ARG A 122 -21.48 37.57 -32.64
CA ARG A 122 -20.21 38.23 -32.31
C ARG A 122 -20.34 39.70 -31.94
N SER A 123 -21.22 40.45 -32.62
CA SER A 123 -21.47 41.86 -32.35
C SER A 123 -22.23 42.14 -31.05
N ARG A 124 -22.78 41.10 -30.41
CA ARG A 124 -23.54 41.16 -29.14
C ARG A 124 -22.68 40.75 -27.93
N MET A 125 -21.41 40.45 -28.13
CA MET A 125 -20.51 40.06 -27.04
C MET A 125 -20.45 41.18 -25.99
N PRO A 126 -20.76 40.89 -24.72
CA PRO A 126 -20.68 41.88 -23.67
C PRO A 126 -19.27 42.44 -23.51
N ALA A 127 -19.16 43.72 -23.16
CA ALA A 127 -17.91 44.38 -22.88
C ALA A 127 -17.64 44.42 -21.36
N SER A 128 -18.58 44.93 -20.57
CA SER A 128 -18.39 45.13 -19.12
C SER A 128 -18.78 43.91 -18.29
N LEU A 129 -18.28 43.81 -17.06
CA LEU A 129 -18.59 42.70 -16.16
C LEU A 129 -20.10 42.64 -15.82
N ASP A 130 -20.75 43.79 -15.66
CA ASP A 130 -22.19 43.91 -15.45
C ASP A 130 -22.99 43.56 -16.71
N GLU A 131 -22.52 43.92 -17.90
CA GLU A 131 -23.14 43.46 -19.15
C GLU A 131 -23.08 41.92 -19.30
N TRP A 132 -21.98 41.28 -18.88
CA TRP A 132 -21.88 39.82 -18.81
C TRP A 132 -22.92 39.26 -17.82
N ARG A 133 -23.06 39.85 -16.63
CA ARG A 133 -24.08 39.47 -15.66
C ARG A 133 -25.50 39.56 -16.25
N LEU A 134 -25.82 40.65 -16.95
CA LEU A 134 -27.11 40.87 -17.61
C LEU A 134 -27.37 39.89 -18.76
N MET A 135 -26.32 39.55 -19.51
CA MET A 135 -26.39 38.51 -20.55
C MET A 135 -26.81 37.17 -19.93
N PHE A 136 -26.13 36.73 -18.86
CA PHE A 136 -26.49 35.49 -18.16
C PHE A 136 -27.86 35.56 -17.50
N ALA A 137 -28.30 36.72 -16.97
CA ALA A 137 -29.66 36.90 -16.46
C ALA A 137 -30.72 36.70 -17.55
N SER A 138 -30.40 37.11 -18.78
CA SER A 138 -31.30 36.99 -19.93
C SER A 138 -31.34 35.56 -20.50
N ILE A 139 -30.23 34.81 -20.43
CA ILE A 139 -30.17 33.40 -20.84
C ILE A 139 -30.82 32.52 -19.75
N TYR A 140 -30.48 32.75 -18.48
CA TYR A 140 -30.87 31.95 -17.31
C TYR A 140 -31.60 32.81 -16.26
N PRO A 141 -32.86 33.20 -16.51
CA PRO A 141 -33.60 34.07 -15.59
C PRO A 141 -33.77 33.41 -14.22
N ARG A 142 -33.50 34.18 -13.16
CA ARG A 142 -33.65 33.76 -11.76
C ARG A 142 -34.98 34.24 -11.18
N SER A 143 -35.50 33.53 -10.19
CA SER A 143 -36.77 33.85 -9.53
C SER A 143 -36.67 33.62 -8.03
N LEU A 144 -37.25 34.54 -7.24
CA LEU A 144 -37.36 34.43 -5.78
C LEU A 144 -38.23 33.23 -5.34
N ASN A 145 -39.07 32.71 -6.22
CA ASN A 145 -39.92 31.53 -5.96
C ASN A 145 -39.21 30.20 -6.26
N ALA A 146 -37.99 30.23 -6.82
CA ALA A 146 -37.18 29.05 -7.05
C ALA A 146 -36.54 28.53 -5.74
N GLN A 147 -35.98 27.32 -5.77
CA GLN A 147 -35.28 26.77 -4.62
C GLN A 147 -34.14 27.71 -4.18
N PRO A 148 -34.13 28.20 -2.92
CA PRO A 148 -33.06 29.06 -2.42
C PRO A 148 -31.70 28.36 -2.52
N GLY A 149 -30.68 29.07 -3.02
CA GLY A 149 -29.33 28.56 -3.17
C GLY A 149 -29.08 27.67 -4.38
N PHE A 150 -29.96 27.70 -5.39
CA PHE A 150 -29.76 26.95 -6.63
C PHE A 150 -28.42 27.28 -7.29
N SER A 151 -28.08 28.57 -7.47
CA SER A 151 -26.82 28.95 -8.11
C SER A 151 -25.60 28.60 -7.26
N SER A 152 -25.69 28.70 -5.94
CA SER A 152 -24.59 28.31 -5.02
C SER A 152 -24.32 26.81 -5.03
N VAL A 153 -25.37 25.97 -5.05
CA VAL A 153 -25.22 24.50 -5.10
C VAL A 153 -24.64 24.08 -6.45
N ALA A 154 -25.18 24.59 -7.54
CA ALA A 154 -24.69 24.28 -8.88
C ALA A 154 -23.26 24.81 -9.09
N LEU A 155 -22.89 25.98 -8.55
CA LEU A 155 -21.50 26.45 -8.54
C LEU A 155 -20.55 25.42 -7.92
N PHE A 156 -20.95 24.74 -6.84
CA PHE A 156 -20.12 23.72 -6.20
C PHE A 156 -20.01 22.42 -6.99
N GLU A 157 -21.04 22.08 -7.77
CA GLU A 157 -21.00 20.99 -8.75
C GLU A 157 -19.95 21.30 -9.83
N GLU A 158 -20.03 22.49 -10.44
CA GLU A 158 -19.06 22.95 -11.44
C GLU A 158 -17.64 23.11 -10.91
N LEU A 159 -17.48 23.50 -9.64
CA LEU A 159 -16.15 23.51 -9.00
C LEU A 159 -15.57 22.09 -8.91
N GLY A 160 -16.40 21.07 -8.72
CA GLY A 160 -16.00 19.67 -8.77
C GLY A 160 -15.46 19.29 -10.16
N GLU A 161 -16.19 19.62 -11.21
CA GLU A 161 -15.79 19.35 -12.60
C GLU A 161 -14.53 20.14 -12.99
N LEU A 162 -14.44 21.42 -12.60
CA LEU A 162 -13.25 22.25 -12.76
C LEU A 162 -12.02 21.64 -12.06
N ALA A 163 -12.20 21.03 -10.89
CA ALA A 163 -11.13 20.32 -10.20
C ALA A 163 -10.62 19.13 -11.02
N GLU A 164 -11.51 18.36 -11.65
CA GLU A 164 -11.13 17.28 -12.56
C GLU A 164 -10.35 17.80 -13.76
N ALA A 165 -10.85 18.88 -14.37
CA ALA A 165 -10.21 19.52 -15.52
C ALA A 165 -8.80 20.05 -15.18
N ILE A 166 -8.59 20.63 -13.99
CA ILE A 166 -7.27 21.09 -13.53
C ILE A 166 -6.29 19.92 -13.39
N ARG A 167 -6.74 18.78 -12.84
CA ARG A 167 -5.88 17.59 -12.66
C ARG A 167 -5.38 17.03 -13.99
N VAL A 168 -6.18 17.12 -15.05
CA VAL A 168 -5.83 16.57 -16.37
C VAL A 168 -5.35 17.63 -17.36
N PHE A 169 -5.25 18.90 -16.94
CA PHE A 169 -5.02 20.05 -17.82
C PHE A 169 -3.81 19.90 -18.74
N ASP A 170 -2.69 19.39 -18.22
CA ASP A 170 -1.44 19.28 -18.98
C ASP A 170 -1.57 18.32 -20.18
N ARG A 171 -2.56 17.40 -20.12
CA ARG A 171 -2.88 16.47 -21.21
C ARG A 171 -4.09 16.91 -22.02
N TYR A 172 -5.10 17.50 -21.38
CA TYR A 172 -6.40 17.83 -21.99
C TYR A 172 -6.87 19.24 -21.56
N PRO A 173 -6.25 20.31 -22.07
CA PRO A 173 -6.53 21.69 -21.61
C PRO A 173 -7.92 22.20 -21.98
N HIS A 174 -8.57 21.61 -22.99
CA HIS A 174 -9.89 22.03 -23.46
C HIS A 174 -11.02 21.80 -22.44
N TYR A 175 -10.92 20.76 -21.59
CA TYR A 175 -11.88 20.54 -20.52
C TYR A 175 -11.91 21.71 -19.53
N PHE A 176 -10.74 22.29 -19.24
CA PHE A 176 -10.64 23.43 -18.34
C PHE A 176 -11.40 24.65 -18.87
N TYR A 177 -11.34 24.94 -20.17
CA TYR A 177 -12.06 26.09 -20.74
C TYR A 177 -13.58 25.94 -20.60
N GLY A 178 -14.08 24.71 -20.79
CA GLY A 178 -15.47 24.38 -20.55
C GLY A 178 -15.88 24.69 -19.11
N GLU A 179 -15.22 24.07 -18.14
CA GLU A 179 -15.68 24.16 -16.74
C GLU A 179 -15.38 25.53 -16.13
N ALA A 180 -14.32 26.21 -16.59
CA ALA A 180 -14.07 27.59 -16.22
C ALA A 180 -15.21 28.53 -16.64
N ALA A 181 -15.80 28.31 -17.82
CA ALA A 181 -16.93 29.11 -18.29
C ALA A 181 -18.21 28.81 -17.50
N ASP A 182 -18.44 27.55 -17.10
CA ASP A 182 -19.61 27.17 -16.30
C ASP A 182 -19.54 27.75 -14.90
N VAL A 183 -18.37 27.64 -14.24
CA VAL A 183 -18.13 28.30 -12.96
C VAL A 183 -18.41 29.80 -13.02
N PHE A 184 -17.96 30.49 -14.07
CA PHE A 184 -18.28 31.92 -14.24
C PHE A 184 -19.78 32.17 -14.39
N SER A 185 -20.48 31.34 -15.18
CA SER A 185 -21.93 31.45 -15.38
C SER A 185 -22.70 31.36 -14.06
N TYR A 186 -22.28 30.48 -13.14
CA TYR A 186 -22.92 30.36 -11.84
C TYR A 186 -22.51 31.46 -10.86
N ILE A 187 -21.30 32.02 -10.94
CA ILE A 187 -20.97 33.27 -10.21
C ILE A 187 -21.89 34.41 -10.65
N MET A 188 -22.15 34.54 -11.96
CA MET A 188 -23.14 35.51 -12.48
C MET A 188 -24.56 35.17 -12.01
N GLY A 189 -24.90 33.89 -11.93
CA GLY A 189 -26.15 33.39 -11.35
C GLY A 189 -26.34 33.84 -9.90
N VAL A 190 -25.32 33.69 -9.06
CA VAL A 190 -25.32 34.17 -7.66
C VAL A 190 -25.46 35.69 -7.60
N ALA A 191 -24.75 36.44 -8.47
CA ALA A 191 -24.90 37.89 -8.53
C ALA A 191 -26.32 38.32 -8.91
N ASN A 192 -26.94 37.64 -9.87
CA ASN A 192 -28.32 37.91 -10.27
C ASN A 192 -29.35 37.52 -9.20
N GLU A 193 -29.12 36.44 -8.47
CA GLU A 193 -29.94 36.10 -7.29
C GLU A 193 -29.81 37.16 -6.20
N TYR A 194 -28.61 37.68 -5.96
CA TYR A 194 -28.37 38.76 -5.00
C TYR A 194 -29.12 40.04 -5.38
N VAL A 195 -29.13 40.44 -6.66
CA VAL A 195 -29.90 41.60 -7.12
C VAL A 195 -31.39 41.50 -6.78
N LEU A 196 -31.97 40.29 -6.87
CA LEU A 196 -33.37 40.07 -6.49
C LEU A 196 -33.65 40.24 -5.00
N THR A 197 -32.61 40.30 -4.16
CA THR A 197 -32.74 40.50 -2.70
C THR A 197 -32.58 41.95 -2.26
N LEU A 198 -32.17 42.84 -3.17
CA LEU A 198 -32.00 44.27 -2.89
C LEU A 198 -33.36 44.99 -2.85
N GLU A 199 -33.40 46.12 -2.16
CA GLU A 199 -34.59 46.98 -2.14
C GLU A 199 -34.77 47.70 -3.49
N ASP A 200 -36.01 48.05 -3.87
CA ASP A 200 -36.35 48.59 -5.21
C ASP A 200 -35.58 49.88 -5.61
N GLU A 201 -34.99 50.60 -4.64
CA GLU A 201 -34.20 51.83 -4.86
C GLU A 201 -32.68 51.57 -4.96
N GLU A 202 -32.20 50.36 -4.66
CA GLU A 202 -30.77 50.02 -4.69
C GLU A 202 -30.32 49.56 -6.08
N THR A 203 -29.42 50.33 -6.71
CA THR A 203 -28.81 49.97 -7.99
C THR A 203 -27.55 49.14 -7.78
N PHE A 204 -27.50 47.92 -8.32
CA PHE A 204 -26.31 47.06 -8.31
C PHE A 204 -25.58 47.11 -9.65
N ASP A 205 -24.35 47.62 -9.62
CA ASP A 205 -23.42 47.63 -10.75
C ASP A 205 -22.18 46.79 -10.35
N LEU A 206 -22.05 45.62 -10.98
CA LEU A 206 -20.97 44.70 -10.65
C LEU A 206 -19.59 45.24 -11.05
N ASP A 207 -19.48 46.08 -12.09
CA ASP A 207 -18.21 46.73 -12.44
C ASP A 207 -17.76 47.66 -11.31
N ALA A 208 -18.68 48.49 -10.80
CA ALA A 208 -18.38 49.44 -9.73
C ALA A 208 -18.01 48.73 -8.40
N GLU A 209 -18.75 47.67 -8.06
CA GLU A 209 -18.47 46.84 -6.88
C GLU A 209 -17.12 46.11 -6.98
N PHE A 210 -16.73 45.68 -8.17
CA PHE A 210 -15.44 45.04 -8.39
C PHE A 210 -14.29 46.06 -8.31
N LEU A 211 -14.41 47.19 -9.00
CA LEU A 211 -13.37 48.23 -9.06
C LEU A 211 -13.11 48.91 -7.72
N SER A 212 -14.13 49.10 -6.89
CA SER A 212 -13.96 49.61 -5.52
C SER A 212 -13.11 48.69 -4.64
N ARG A 213 -13.05 47.40 -4.96
CA ARG A 213 -12.30 46.36 -4.22
C ARG A 213 -10.99 45.97 -4.90
N TYR A 214 -10.84 46.22 -6.19
CA TYR A 214 -9.62 45.98 -6.95
C TYR A 214 -9.27 47.19 -7.82
N PRO A 215 -8.84 48.31 -7.23
CA PRO A 215 -8.60 49.57 -7.96
C PRO A 215 -7.25 49.58 -8.70
N GLY A 216 -6.77 48.43 -9.17
CA GLY A 216 -5.40 48.28 -9.71
C GLY A 216 -4.30 48.14 -8.66
N LEU A 217 -4.66 47.98 -7.38
CA LEU A 217 -3.75 47.80 -6.25
C LEU A 217 -4.25 46.66 -5.36
N CYS A 218 -3.33 45.95 -4.71
CA CYS A 218 -3.69 44.99 -3.67
C CYS A 218 -4.22 45.74 -2.45
N ILE A 219 -5.49 45.54 -2.07
CA ILE A 219 -6.13 46.21 -0.92
C ILE A 219 -5.49 45.93 0.45
N ASN A 220 -4.73 44.84 0.58
CA ASN A 220 -4.07 44.50 1.84
C ASN A 220 -2.72 45.22 2.04
N CYS A 221 -1.90 45.37 0.99
CA CYS A 221 -0.57 45.99 1.09
C CYS A 221 -0.41 47.29 0.30
N GLY A 222 -1.46 47.73 -0.42
CA GLY A 222 -1.47 48.94 -1.24
C GLY A 222 -0.55 48.91 -2.47
N SER A 223 0.08 47.78 -2.77
CA SER A 223 1.07 47.66 -3.84
C SER A 223 0.44 47.25 -5.18
N ARG A 224 1.03 47.70 -6.29
CA ARG A 224 0.61 47.33 -7.66
C ARG A 224 0.80 45.85 -7.95
N THR A 225 1.86 45.26 -7.40
CA THR A 225 2.08 43.83 -7.33
C THR A 225 2.07 43.43 -5.85
N CYS A 226 1.30 42.42 -5.51
CA CYS A 226 1.03 42.02 -4.14
C CYS A 226 2.28 41.43 -3.47
N MET A 227 2.70 42.02 -2.36
CA MET A 227 3.80 41.51 -1.52
C MET A 227 3.30 40.88 -0.21
N CYS A 228 1.99 40.62 -0.09
CA CYS A 228 1.43 40.00 1.11
C CYS A 228 1.96 38.56 1.28
N PRO A 229 2.12 38.09 2.53
CA PRO A 229 2.45 36.69 2.77
C PRO A 229 1.36 35.77 2.22
N SER A 230 1.76 34.61 1.72
CA SER A 230 0.87 33.62 1.12
C SER A 230 -0.25 33.15 2.05
N VAL A 231 -0.03 33.18 3.36
CA VAL A 231 -1.05 32.94 4.40
C VAL A 231 -1.04 34.14 5.37
N PRO A 232 -2.07 35.00 5.34
CA PRO A 232 -2.20 36.09 6.32
C PRO A 232 -2.35 35.54 7.76
N ALA A 233 -1.79 36.23 8.74
CA ALA A 233 -1.91 35.85 10.16
C ALA A 233 -3.37 35.71 10.63
N ALA A 234 -4.29 36.50 10.04
CA ALA A 234 -5.72 36.41 10.28
C ALA A 234 -6.34 35.06 9.85
N THR A 235 -5.78 34.40 8.83
CA THR A 235 -6.23 33.08 8.36
C THR A 235 -5.84 32.00 9.36
N VAL A 236 -4.63 32.05 9.91
CA VAL A 236 -4.15 31.13 10.97
C VAL A 236 -5.01 31.26 12.24
N GLY A 237 -5.37 32.49 12.61
CA GLY A 237 -6.22 32.75 13.78
C GLY A 237 -7.63 32.14 13.69
N ARG A 238 -8.17 31.91 12.48
CA ARG A 238 -9.47 31.24 12.28
C ARG A 238 -9.39 29.71 12.46
N MET A 239 -8.23 29.11 12.17
CA MET A 239 -7.96 27.67 12.35
C MET A 239 -7.49 27.34 13.78
N ALA A 240 -7.06 28.33 14.55
CA ALA A 240 -6.59 28.19 15.94
C ALA A 240 -7.67 27.79 16.96
N LYS A 241 -8.90 27.47 16.51
CA LYS A 241 -9.96 26.86 17.32
C LYS A 241 -9.80 25.34 17.47
N GLU A 242 -8.95 24.73 16.67
CA GLU A 242 -8.68 23.29 16.73
C GLU A 242 -7.58 22.95 17.74
N MET A 243 -7.68 21.73 18.29
CA MET A 243 -6.83 21.19 19.35
C MET A 243 -5.34 21.48 19.11
N ARG A 244 -4.64 22.05 20.10
CA ARG A 244 -3.19 22.26 20.05
C ARG A 244 -2.49 20.90 20.05
N ILE A 245 -2.09 20.43 18.87
CA ILE A 245 -1.18 19.30 18.70
C ILE A 245 0.24 19.89 18.86
N GLY A 246 0.96 19.48 19.90
CA GLY A 246 2.31 19.95 20.15
C GLY A 246 3.29 19.45 19.09
N THR A 247 4.41 20.13 18.89
CA THR A 247 5.46 19.71 17.93
C THR A 247 6.14 18.38 18.30
N ASN A 248 5.94 17.88 19.52
CA ASN A 248 6.41 16.56 19.99
C ASN A 248 5.33 15.47 19.92
N ASP A 249 4.21 15.73 19.24
CA ASP A 249 3.11 14.80 19.17
C ASP A 249 3.37 13.73 18.11
N ARG A 250 3.56 12.48 18.55
CA ARG A 250 3.81 11.27 17.74
C ARG A 250 2.71 10.93 16.73
N ARG A 251 1.70 11.79 16.57
CA ARG A 251 0.56 11.66 15.65
C ARG A 251 0.84 12.21 14.25
N ILE A 252 1.88 13.05 14.10
CA ILE A 252 2.36 13.48 12.79
C ILE A 252 3.48 12.53 12.39
N ILE A 253 3.23 11.73 11.36
CA ILE A 253 4.22 10.83 10.79
C ILE A 253 5.34 11.66 10.16
N ASP A 254 6.55 11.48 10.67
CA ASP A 254 7.74 11.70 9.87
C ASP A 254 7.73 10.61 8.79
N TYR A 255 7.60 11.02 7.52
CA TYR A 255 7.39 10.09 6.42
C TYR A 255 8.61 9.19 6.18
N ASP A 256 9.82 9.73 6.40
CA ASP A 256 11.05 8.97 6.21
C ASP A 256 11.19 7.93 7.34
N ALA A 257 10.94 8.34 8.58
CA ALA A 257 10.93 7.41 9.72
C ALA A 257 9.82 6.35 9.60
N PHE A 258 8.61 6.76 9.20
CA PHE A 258 7.48 5.84 9.00
C PHE A 258 7.71 4.86 7.86
N SER A 259 8.32 5.30 6.75
CA SER A 259 8.67 4.42 5.64
C SER A 259 9.74 3.41 6.06
N SER A 260 10.79 3.85 6.75
CA SER A 260 11.85 2.97 7.26
C SER A 260 11.32 1.95 8.27
N ASP A 261 10.47 2.39 9.22
CA ASP A 261 9.82 1.50 10.19
C ASP A 261 8.88 0.52 9.47
N GLY A 262 8.14 1.00 8.46
CA GLY A 262 7.27 0.20 7.61
C GLY A 262 8.02 -0.90 6.86
N GLU A 263 9.17 -0.59 6.29
CA GLU A 263 10.06 -1.56 5.63
C GLU A 263 10.57 -2.62 6.61
N ALA A 264 11.05 -2.19 7.78
CA ALA A 264 11.52 -3.11 8.83
C ALA A 264 10.40 -4.01 9.38
N VAL A 265 9.18 -3.49 9.50
CA VAL A 265 7.99 -4.28 9.89
C VAL A 265 7.62 -5.28 8.80
N ALA A 266 7.56 -4.84 7.54
CA ALA A 266 7.24 -5.71 6.41
C ALA A 266 8.22 -6.88 6.29
N LYS A 267 9.53 -6.61 6.45
CA LYS A 267 10.57 -7.63 6.49
C LYS A 267 10.35 -8.64 7.62
N ARG A 268 10.14 -8.18 8.85
CA ARG A 268 9.88 -9.08 10.01
C ARG A 268 8.64 -9.95 9.82
N VAL A 269 7.56 -9.39 9.27
CA VAL A 269 6.33 -10.15 9.00
C VAL A 269 6.58 -11.23 7.95
N PHE A 270 7.33 -10.91 6.90
CA PHE A 270 7.68 -11.85 5.85
C PHE A 270 8.63 -12.95 6.35
N ASP A 271 9.67 -12.60 7.12
CA ASP A 271 10.62 -13.54 7.73
C ASP A 271 9.93 -14.51 8.69
N GLY A 272 8.95 -14.02 9.47
CA GLY A 272 8.16 -14.83 10.39
C GLY A 272 7.17 -15.75 9.68
N ALA A 273 6.52 -15.28 8.61
CA ALA A 273 5.57 -16.09 7.82
C ALA A 273 6.27 -17.15 6.96
N GLY A 274 7.51 -16.88 6.53
CA GLY A 274 8.25 -17.71 5.59
C GLY A 274 7.69 -17.65 4.16
N PHE A 275 8.20 -18.49 3.28
CA PHE A 275 7.67 -18.66 1.93
C PHE A 275 7.07 -20.06 1.80
N ASP A 276 5.74 -20.14 1.74
CA ASP A 276 4.98 -21.38 1.62
C ASP A 276 4.06 -21.38 0.39
N ALA A 277 3.42 -22.52 0.11
CA ALA A 277 2.52 -22.66 -1.03
C ALA A 277 1.32 -21.69 -1.01
N ARG A 278 0.86 -21.24 0.17
CA ARG A 278 -0.28 -20.31 0.30
C ARG A 278 0.12 -18.88 -0.06
N ILE A 279 1.32 -18.48 0.34
CA ILE A 279 1.91 -17.18 -0.02
C ILE A 279 2.23 -17.17 -1.51
N ALA A 280 2.85 -18.23 -2.02
CA ALA A 280 3.12 -18.38 -3.45
C ALA A 280 1.83 -18.22 -4.29
N ARG A 281 0.73 -18.88 -3.92
CA ARG A 281 -0.57 -18.76 -4.62
C ARG A 281 -1.11 -17.34 -4.77
N ARG A 282 -0.78 -16.43 -3.84
CA ARG A 282 -1.34 -15.08 -3.80
C ARG A 282 -0.43 -14.04 -4.46
N LEU A 283 0.81 -14.39 -4.76
CA LEU A 283 1.81 -13.46 -5.27
C LEU A 283 1.83 -13.43 -6.80
N PRO A 284 1.93 -12.24 -7.41
CA PRO A 284 2.12 -12.13 -8.85
C PRO A 284 3.58 -12.48 -9.20
N PHE A 285 3.83 -13.65 -9.78
CA PHE A 285 5.18 -14.04 -10.22
C PHE A 285 5.61 -13.43 -11.56
N ASP A 286 4.75 -12.64 -12.19
CA ASP A 286 5.04 -11.93 -13.46
C ASP A 286 5.51 -10.48 -13.24
N ARG A 287 5.49 -9.98 -12.00
CA ARG A 287 5.82 -8.58 -11.66
C ARG A 287 6.14 -8.40 -10.18
N GLY A 288 6.76 -7.27 -9.83
CA GLY A 288 7.02 -6.89 -8.43
C GLY A 288 8.35 -7.40 -7.87
N ASP A 289 8.75 -6.85 -6.73
CA ASP A 289 10.11 -6.92 -6.21
C ASP A 289 10.54 -8.34 -5.85
N LEU A 290 9.62 -9.19 -5.36
CA LEU A 290 9.93 -10.57 -5.05
C LEU A 290 10.28 -11.39 -6.31
N ASN A 291 9.57 -11.18 -7.42
CA ASN A 291 9.89 -11.85 -8.68
C ASN A 291 11.29 -11.43 -9.17
N VAL A 292 11.57 -10.13 -9.15
CA VAL A 292 12.89 -9.59 -9.50
C VAL A 292 13.97 -10.20 -8.60
N ALA A 293 13.71 -10.28 -7.30
CA ALA A 293 14.63 -10.84 -6.32
C ALA A 293 14.89 -12.34 -6.52
N LEU A 294 13.84 -13.15 -6.73
CA LEU A 294 13.97 -14.60 -7.00
C LEU A 294 14.72 -14.85 -8.30
N THR A 295 14.44 -14.07 -9.35
CA THR A 295 15.12 -14.16 -10.64
C THR A 295 16.61 -13.79 -10.49
N GLN A 296 16.91 -12.66 -9.84
CA GLN A 296 18.27 -12.23 -9.58
C GLN A 296 19.03 -13.24 -8.72
N LEU A 297 18.42 -13.74 -7.65
CA LEU A 297 19.01 -14.76 -6.78
C LEU A 297 19.29 -16.04 -7.56
N SER A 298 18.35 -16.49 -8.40
CA SER A 298 18.55 -17.68 -9.26
C SER A 298 19.76 -17.52 -10.18
N PHE A 299 19.92 -16.37 -10.83
CA PHE A 299 21.10 -16.10 -11.67
C PHE A 299 22.39 -16.01 -10.86
N ARG A 300 22.36 -15.40 -9.67
CA ARG A 300 23.54 -15.31 -8.79
C ARG A 300 23.98 -16.70 -8.32
N LEU A 301 23.05 -17.52 -7.83
CA LEU A 301 23.34 -18.89 -7.42
C LEU A 301 23.84 -19.72 -8.60
N ALA A 302 23.23 -19.59 -9.78
CA ALA A 302 23.69 -20.30 -10.98
C ALA A 302 25.13 -19.92 -11.36
N ASN A 303 25.47 -18.63 -11.33
CA ASN A 303 26.83 -18.17 -11.64
C ASN A 303 27.85 -18.66 -10.61
N ALA A 304 27.48 -18.70 -9.34
CA ALA A 304 28.33 -19.24 -8.29
C ALA A 304 28.54 -20.76 -8.42
N LEU A 305 27.56 -21.47 -8.98
CA LEU A 305 27.59 -22.92 -9.17
C LEU A 305 28.19 -23.38 -10.51
N ASP A 306 28.44 -22.48 -11.47
CA ASP A 306 28.87 -22.87 -12.83
C ASP A 306 30.09 -23.78 -12.86
N GLY A 307 31.04 -23.56 -11.94
CA GLY A 307 32.28 -24.33 -11.85
C GLY A 307 32.19 -25.60 -10.99
N THR A 308 31.13 -25.79 -10.20
CA THR A 308 31.02 -26.87 -9.20
C THR A 308 29.82 -27.78 -9.45
N ASN A 309 28.71 -27.25 -9.95
CA ASN A 309 27.50 -27.99 -10.29
C ASN A 309 26.77 -27.35 -11.48
N SER A 310 27.31 -27.57 -12.69
CA SER A 310 26.81 -26.96 -13.93
C SER A 310 25.38 -27.42 -14.29
N GLU A 311 24.97 -28.62 -13.84
CA GLU A 311 23.60 -29.11 -14.04
C GLU A 311 22.60 -28.27 -13.23
N LEU A 312 22.86 -28.08 -11.93
CA LEU A 312 22.01 -27.26 -11.05
C LEU A 312 22.02 -25.79 -11.48
N ALA A 313 23.16 -25.27 -11.92
CA ALA A 313 23.27 -23.93 -12.50
C ALA A 313 22.40 -23.78 -13.76
N GLY A 314 22.37 -24.80 -14.64
CA GLY A 314 21.50 -24.84 -15.81
C GLY A 314 20.02 -24.84 -15.44
N GLN A 315 19.61 -25.64 -14.47
CA GLN A 315 18.23 -25.71 -13.98
C GLN A 315 17.75 -24.37 -13.41
N LEU A 316 18.58 -23.71 -12.59
CA LEU A 316 18.30 -22.38 -12.03
C LEU A 316 18.08 -21.32 -13.12
N ARG A 317 18.94 -21.29 -14.15
CA ARG A 317 18.78 -20.34 -15.27
C ARG A 317 17.52 -20.60 -16.07
N GLY A 318 17.23 -21.87 -16.37
CA GLY A 318 16.01 -22.27 -17.08
C GLY A 318 14.77 -21.79 -16.34
N GLN A 319 14.70 -22.03 -15.03
CA GLN A 319 13.59 -21.59 -14.21
C GLN A 319 13.51 -20.07 -14.10
N ALA A 320 14.63 -19.37 -13.87
CA ALA A 320 14.66 -17.90 -13.81
C ALA A 320 14.08 -17.24 -15.06
N THR A 321 14.35 -17.80 -16.24
CA THR A 321 13.75 -17.32 -17.50
C THR A 321 12.26 -17.63 -17.65
N GLY A 322 11.76 -18.66 -16.97
CA GLY A 322 10.37 -19.07 -16.95
C GLY A 322 9.48 -18.22 -16.04
N ILE A 323 10.01 -17.74 -14.90
CA ILE A 323 9.24 -16.97 -13.89
C ILE A 323 8.62 -15.71 -14.52
N GLY A 324 9.30 -15.06 -15.47
CA GLY A 324 8.79 -13.86 -16.18
C GLY A 324 7.81 -14.12 -17.33
N ARG A 325 7.55 -15.38 -17.73
CA ARG A 325 6.71 -15.71 -18.91
C ARG A 325 5.37 -16.35 -18.56
N ALA A 326 5.07 -16.59 -17.28
CA ALA A 326 3.85 -17.28 -16.88
C ALA A 326 2.59 -16.38 -17.02
N GLU A 327 1.65 -16.74 -17.91
CA GLU A 327 0.34 -16.08 -18.01
C GLU A 327 -0.53 -16.31 -16.76
N ARG A 328 -1.54 -15.44 -16.52
CA ARG A 328 -2.36 -15.46 -15.29
C ARG A 328 -3.24 -16.72 -15.19
N GLY A 329 -3.18 -17.42 -14.04
CA GLY A 329 -4.33 -18.16 -13.50
C GLY A 329 -4.31 -19.70 -13.50
N THR A 330 -3.21 -20.38 -13.82
CA THR A 330 -3.19 -21.86 -13.86
C THR A 330 -2.49 -22.51 -12.65
N ALA A 331 -2.96 -23.69 -12.21
CA ALA A 331 -2.36 -24.53 -11.17
C ALA A 331 -0.84 -24.80 -11.38
N SER A 332 -0.38 -24.78 -12.63
CA SER A 332 1.04 -24.82 -13.02
C SER A 332 1.93 -23.74 -12.39
N ARG A 333 1.38 -22.63 -11.88
CA ARG A 333 2.14 -21.58 -11.16
C ARG A 333 2.59 -22.01 -9.76
N GLU A 334 1.82 -22.85 -9.08
CA GLU A 334 2.12 -23.30 -7.71
C GLU A 334 3.34 -24.23 -7.71
N ASP A 335 3.32 -25.21 -8.61
CA ASP A 335 4.41 -26.16 -8.79
C ASP A 335 5.69 -25.44 -9.23
N GLY A 336 5.58 -24.45 -10.13
CA GLY A 336 6.73 -23.68 -10.60
C GLY A 336 7.41 -22.87 -9.50
N ALA A 337 6.66 -22.12 -8.69
CA ALA A 337 7.24 -21.31 -7.61
C ALA A 337 7.84 -22.19 -6.49
N MET A 338 7.17 -23.27 -6.13
CA MET A 338 7.69 -24.23 -5.15
C MET A 338 8.94 -24.95 -5.67
N GLN A 339 8.97 -25.30 -6.96
CA GLN A 339 10.13 -25.91 -7.60
C GLN A 339 11.31 -24.95 -7.68
N VAL A 340 11.07 -23.66 -7.99
CA VAL A 340 12.10 -22.62 -7.94
C VAL A 340 12.68 -22.51 -6.54
N MET A 341 11.84 -22.44 -5.51
CA MET A 341 12.32 -22.36 -4.12
C MET A 341 13.10 -23.60 -3.69
N ALA A 342 12.67 -24.79 -4.09
CA ALA A 342 13.39 -26.03 -3.83
C ALA A 342 14.78 -26.03 -4.52
N LEU A 343 14.85 -25.59 -5.77
CA LEU A 343 16.11 -25.45 -6.50
C LEU A 343 17.02 -24.39 -5.87
N LEU A 344 16.46 -23.25 -5.45
CA LEU A 344 17.20 -22.21 -4.73
C LEU A 344 17.75 -22.74 -3.40
N GLN A 345 16.96 -23.49 -2.63
CA GLN A 345 17.39 -24.14 -1.38
C GLN A 345 18.51 -25.16 -1.62
N GLN A 346 18.38 -26.00 -2.64
CA GLN A 346 19.39 -26.98 -3.02
C GLN A 346 20.69 -26.28 -3.44
N ALA A 347 20.58 -25.26 -4.28
CA ALA A 347 21.70 -24.45 -4.73
C ALA A 347 22.38 -23.71 -3.57
N TRP A 348 21.58 -23.13 -2.66
CA TRP A 348 22.08 -22.51 -1.45
C TRP A 348 22.86 -23.51 -0.59
N GLY A 349 22.35 -24.73 -0.39
CA GLY A 349 23.06 -25.79 0.33
C GLY A 349 24.43 -26.11 -0.26
N ALA A 350 24.56 -26.10 -1.59
CA ALA A 350 25.79 -26.43 -2.32
C ALA A 350 26.86 -25.32 -2.32
N LEU A 351 26.53 -24.08 -1.91
CA LEU A 351 27.48 -22.97 -1.88
C LEU A 351 28.36 -22.94 -0.63
N ASP A 352 29.58 -22.44 -0.80
CA ASP A 352 30.48 -22.14 0.30
C ASP A 352 30.00 -20.93 1.13
N THR A 353 30.47 -20.85 2.37
CA THR A 353 30.08 -19.80 3.32
C THR A 353 30.52 -18.40 2.87
N GLY A 354 31.63 -18.27 2.13
CA GLY A 354 32.12 -16.99 1.64
C GLY A 354 31.17 -16.38 0.62
N VAL A 355 30.73 -17.18 -0.34
CA VAL A 355 29.74 -16.78 -1.35
C VAL A 355 28.37 -16.52 -0.72
N LYS A 356 27.92 -17.35 0.23
CA LYS A 356 26.68 -17.10 0.99
C LYS A 356 26.70 -15.74 1.68
N GLN A 357 27.83 -15.38 2.31
CA GLN A 357 27.98 -14.11 3.01
C GLN A 357 28.04 -12.93 2.03
N GLN A 358 28.65 -13.10 0.86
CA GLN A 358 28.66 -12.09 -0.19
C GLN A 358 27.23 -11.77 -0.67
N ILE A 359 26.43 -12.80 -0.97
CA ILE A 359 25.04 -12.62 -1.42
C ILE A 359 24.19 -11.90 -0.37
N ARG A 360 24.42 -12.15 0.93
CA ARG A 360 23.73 -11.45 2.03
C ARG A 360 24.13 -9.98 2.13
N ASN A 361 25.43 -9.69 2.01
CA ASN A 361 25.98 -8.35 2.22
C ASN A 361 25.73 -7.39 1.04
N GLU A 362 25.41 -7.91 -0.15
CA GLU A 362 25.11 -7.09 -1.34
C GLU A 362 23.80 -6.28 -1.23
N GLY A 363 22.96 -6.55 -0.22
CA GLY A 363 21.74 -5.78 0.06
C GLY A 363 20.60 -5.99 -0.95
N GLY A 364 19.51 -5.27 -0.74
CA GLY A 364 18.27 -5.37 -1.52
C GLY A 364 17.47 -6.66 -1.30
N THR A 365 16.32 -6.76 -1.97
CA THR A 365 15.35 -7.84 -1.76
C THR A 365 15.95 -9.24 -1.97
N SER A 366 16.96 -9.40 -2.83
CA SER A 366 17.65 -10.69 -3.04
C SER A 366 18.46 -11.15 -1.82
N GLY A 367 19.09 -10.21 -1.10
CA GLY A 367 19.77 -10.49 0.15
C GLY A 367 18.78 -10.80 1.27
N ASP A 368 17.68 -10.05 1.32
CA ASP A 368 16.62 -10.25 2.33
C ASP A 368 15.97 -11.62 2.23
N ILE A 369 15.64 -12.09 1.03
CA ILE A 369 15.01 -13.40 0.83
C ILE A 369 15.98 -14.58 0.97
N SER A 370 17.29 -14.33 1.04
CA SER A 370 18.28 -15.41 1.20
C SER A 370 18.12 -16.15 2.53
N HIS A 371 17.56 -15.52 3.56
CA HIS A 371 17.24 -16.15 4.85
C HIS A 371 16.09 -17.17 4.76
N LEU A 372 15.29 -17.12 3.70
CA LEU A 372 14.32 -18.18 3.37
C LEU A 372 15.03 -19.44 2.81
N LEU A 373 16.30 -19.26 2.43
CA LEU A 373 17.34 -20.23 2.10
C LEU A 373 17.56 -21.26 3.24
N GLU A 374 17.62 -20.65 4.42
CA GLU A 374 17.61 -21.14 5.80
C GLU A 374 16.65 -22.28 6.14
N LYS A 375 17.12 -23.54 6.26
CA LYS A 375 16.43 -24.51 7.14
C LYS A 375 16.58 -24.07 8.59
N ARG A 376 15.50 -24.14 9.36
CA ARG A 376 15.46 -23.80 10.78
C ARG A 376 15.07 -25.02 11.60
N ILE A 377 15.92 -25.41 12.53
CA ILE A 377 15.75 -26.60 13.37
C ILE A 377 15.55 -26.14 14.81
N LEU A 378 14.41 -26.47 15.40
CA LEU A 378 14.19 -26.34 16.84
C LEU A 378 14.61 -27.65 17.50
N VAL A 379 15.58 -27.60 18.41
CA VAL A 379 16.04 -28.76 19.18
C VAL A 379 15.52 -28.62 20.60
N VAL A 380 14.41 -29.29 20.90
CA VAL A 380 13.75 -29.29 22.20
C VAL A 380 14.34 -30.40 23.06
N THR A 381 14.75 -30.06 24.27
CA THR A 381 15.36 -31.04 25.16
C THR A 381 14.87 -30.90 26.60
N ALA A 382 14.65 -32.04 27.23
CA ALA A 382 14.30 -32.12 28.65
C ALA A 382 14.92 -33.38 29.26
N ASN A 383 15.60 -33.21 30.38
CA ASN A 383 16.28 -34.28 31.11
C ASN A 383 15.94 -34.16 32.60
N PRO A 384 14.68 -34.47 33.00
CA PRO A 384 14.28 -34.43 34.40
C PRO A 384 15.12 -35.40 35.22
N GLU A 385 15.47 -35.03 36.46
CA GLU A 385 16.18 -35.94 37.37
C GLU A 385 15.26 -37.13 37.73
N ARG A 386 15.69 -38.36 37.41
CA ARG A 386 15.00 -39.59 37.78
C ARG A 386 15.93 -40.45 38.64
N GLU A 387 15.48 -40.84 39.84
CA GLU A 387 16.27 -41.65 40.78
C GLU A 387 16.74 -43.01 40.20
N SER A 388 16.09 -43.50 39.14
CA SER A 388 16.25 -44.85 38.60
C SER A 388 16.89 -44.96 37.22
N LYS A 389 17.28 -43.85 36.56
CA LYS A 389 17.91 -43.88 35.23
C LYS A 389 19.11 -42.93 35.14
N PRO A 390 20.20 -43.31 34.45
CA PRO A 390 21.31 -42.41 34.18
C PRO A 390 20.85 -41.24 33.30
N ALA A 391 21.47 -40.08 33.50
CA ALA A 391 21.16 -38.88 32.72
C ALA A 391 21.48 -39.09 31.23
N LEU A 392 20.55 -38.69 30.36
CA LEU A 392 20.69 -38.78 28.91
C LEU A 392 21.84 -37.89 28.39
N ARG A 393 22.60 -38.37 27.40
CA ARG A 393 23.71 -37.64 26.74
C ARG A 393 23.23 -36.69 25.63
N ILE A 394 22.23 -35.86 25.95
CA ILE A 394 21.59 -34.91 25.04
C ILE A 394 22.60 -33.90 24.45
N ASP A 395 23.61 -33.52 25.23
CA ASP A 395 24.69 -32.63 24.79
C ASP A 395 25.47 -33.21 23.60
N ARG A 396 25.68 -34.53 23.58
CA ARG A 396 26.35 -35.22 22.48
C ARG A 396 25.49 -35.28 21.24
N GLU A 397 24.19 -35.44 21.42
CA GLU A 397 23.24 -35.40 20.32
C GLU A 397 23.20 -34.01 19.68
N ILE A 398 22.98 -32.94 20.45
CA ILE A 398 23.03 -31.55 19.93
C ILE A 398 24.36 -31.28 19.23
N ARG A 399 25.47 -31.79 19.78
CA ARG A 399 26.78 -31.69 19.14
C ARG A 399 26.78 -32.40 17.79
N ALA A 400 26.29 -33.63 17.69
CA ALA A 400 26.20 -34.36 16.42
C ALA A 400 25.40 -33.58 15.37
N ILE A 401 24.25 -33.00 15.76
CA ILE A 401 23.45 -32.13 14.88
C ILE A 401 24.31 -30.96 14.37
N ARG A 402 25.03 -30.27 15.26
CA ARG A 402 25.89 -29.13 14.87
C ARG A 402 27.07 -29.55 13.99
N GLU A 403 27.67 -30.70 14.25
CA GLU A 403 28.80 -31.24 13.46
C GLU A 403 28.39 -31.51 12.02
N ALA A 404 27.19 -32.05 11.77
CA ALA A 404 26.68 -32.31 10.43
C ALA A 404 26.69 -31.06 9.52
N PHE A 405 26.47 -29.87 10.09
CA PHE A 405 26.45 -28.61 9.35
C PHE A 405 27.78 -27.85 9.36
N LYS A 406 28.86 -28.39 9.95
CA LYS A 406 30.17 -27.71 9.97
C LYS A 406 30.78 -27.48 8.59
N GLN A 407 30.51 -28.39 7.65
CA GLN A 407 31.00 -28.27 6.27
C GLN A 407 30.17 -27.30 5.43
N SER A 408 28.98 -26.91 5.91
CA SER A 408 28.10 -25.94 5.26
C SER A 408 27.61 -24.85 6.24
N PRO A 409 28.51 -24.05 6.85
CA PRO A 409 28.13 -22.96 7.76
C PRO A 409 27.21 -21.93 7.06
N GLY A 410 26.16 -21.48 7.75
CA GLY A 410 25.10 -20.65 7.16
C GLY A 410 24.07 -21.46 6.35
N SER A 411 24.16 -22.79 6.43
CA SER A 411 23.20 -23.84 6.01
C SER A 411 21.82 -23.79 6.62
N VAL A 412 21.85 -23.44 7.90
CA VAL A 412 20.85 -23.85 8.87
C VAL A 412 20.91 -22.90 10.06
N HIS A 413 19.77 -22.67 10.67
CA HIS A 413 19.67 -22.06 11.99
C HIS A 413 19.22 -23.14 12.99
N ILE A 414 20.09 -23.47 13.95
CA ILE A 414 19.78 -24.44 15.00
C ILE A 414 19.49 -23.67 16.28
N GLU A 415 18.26 -23.79 16.78
CA GLU A 415 17.81 -23.15 18.01
C GLU A 415 17.62 -24.22 19.10
N PRO A 416 18.56 -24.35 20.04
CA PRO A 416 18.43 -25.27 21.16
C PRO A 416 17.51 -24.67 22.23
N LEU A 417 16.46 -25.41 22.57
CA LEU A 417 15.61 -25.17 23.73
C LEU A 417 15.97 -26.17 24.83
N MET A 418 16.89 -25.76 25.69
CA MET A 418 17.42 -26.56 26.79
C MET A 418 16.47 -26.55 27.98
N ALA A 419 16.34 -27.68 28.69
CA ALA A 419 15.51 -27.79 29.89
C ALA A 419 14.09 -27.24 29.63
N ALA A 420 13.51 -27.62 28.50
CA ALA A 420 12.32 -26.99 27.94
C ALA A 420 11.08 -27.24 28.81
N THR A 421 10.37 -26.17 29.15
CA THR A 421 8.99 -26.26 29.64
C THR A 421 7.99 -26.34 28.48
N ILE A 422 6.76 -26.78 28.76
CA ILE A 422 5.63 -26.70 27.79
C ILE A 422 5.50 -25.29 27.23
N ASP A 423 5.66 -24.31 28.10
CA ASP A 423 5.38 -22.91 27.83
C ASP A 423 6.50 -22.28 27.00
N ASP A 424 7.75 -22.69 27.23
CA ASP A 424 8.89 -22.35 26.37
C ASP A 424 8.73 -22.92 24.97
N PHE A 425 8.33 -24.19 24.86
CA PHE A 425 8.12 -24.83 23.56
C PHE A 425 7.00 -24.13 22.78
N ARG A 426 5.89 -23.81 23.45
CA ARG A 426 4.78 -23.04 22.86
C ARG A 426 5.22 -21.63 22.43
N ARG A 427 6.00 -20.93 23.25
CA ARG A 427 6.53 -19.58 22.93
C ARG A 427 7.50 -19.62 21.76
N ALA A 428 8.41 -20.60 21.72
CA ALA A 428 9.36 -20.78 20.62
C ALA A 428 8.61 -20.96 19.30
N LEU A 429 7.67 -21.92 19.25
CA LEU A 429 6.86 -22.15 18.06
C LEU A 429 5.94 -20.98 17.70
N SER A 430 5.54 -20.13 18.65
CA SER A 430 4.68 -18.96 18.35
C SER A 430 5.46 -17.74 17.86
N SER A 431 6.74 -17.64 18.20
CA SER A 431 7.56 -16.45 17.93
C SER A 431 8.43 -16.60 16.69
N GLN A 432 8.75 -17.84 16.29
CA GLN A 432 9.67 -18.13 15.20
C GLN A 432 9.16 -19.27 14.32
N ARG A 433 9.59 -19.28 13.06
CA ARG A 433 9.32 -20.39 12.13
C ARG A 433 10.36 -21.49 12.27
N PHE A 434 9.94 -22.74 12.10
CA PHE A 434 10.83 -23.90 12.04
C PHE A 434 10.41 -24.85 10.93
N ASP A 435 11.39 -25.52 10.33
CA ASP A 435 11.23 -26.52 9.27
C ASP A 435 11.32 -27.94 9.84
N ILE A 436 12.14 -28.13 10.89
CA ILE A 436 12.30 -29.38 11.63
C ILE A 436 12.16 -29.11 13.12
N VAL A 437 11.39 -29.94 13.81
CA VAL A 437 11.41 -30.01 15.28
C VAL A 437 12.05 -31.33 15.68
N HIS A 438 13.08 -31.26 16.50
CA HIS A 438 13.76 -32.41 17.06
C HIS A 438 13.58 -32.39 18.56
N PHE A 439 13.04 -33.47 19.10
CA PHE A 439 12.92 -33.68 20.54
C PHE A 439 13.90 -34.76 20.97
N ALA A 440 14.71 -34.47 21.99
CA ALA A 440 15.59 -35.42 22.65
C ALA A 440 15.32 -35.39 24.16
N GLY A 441 14.95 -36.53 24.73
CA GLY A 441 14.55 -36.61 26.13
C GLY A 441 13.84 -37.91 26.45
N HIS A 442 13.02 -37.88 27.50
CA HIS A 442 12.16 -39.00 27.84
C HIS A 442 10.78 -38.84 27.17
N ALA A 443 10.15 -39.97 26.88
CA ALA A 443 8.79 -40.08 26.40
C ALA A 443 8.19 -41.40 26.86
N ASP A 444 6.87 -41.48 26.81
CA ASP A 444 6.10 -42.68 27.04
C ASP A 444 4.96 -42.79 26.01
N LEU A 445 4.02 -43.70 26.25
CA LEU A 445 2.86 -43.92 25.39
C LEU A 445 1.88 -42.74 25.38
N GLU A 446 1.89 -41.88 26.40
CA GLU A 446 1.00 -40.73 26.51
C GLU A 446 1.60 -39.50 25.83
N GLY A 447 2.91 -39.28 25.95
CA GLY A 447 3.55 -38.11 25.36
C GLY A 447 5.05 -37.97 25.61
N ILE A 448 5.55 -36.76 25.36
CA ILE A 448 6.94 -36.36 25.60
C ILE A 448 7.07 -35.71 26.98
N SER A 449 8.17 -35.99 27.66
CA SER A 449 8.49 -35.41 28.98
C SER A 449 9.15 -34.05 28.82
N LEU A 450 8.57 -33.03 29.44
CA LEU A 450 9.09 -31.66 29.55
C LEU A 450 9.23 -31.28 31.03
N LEU A 451 9.69 -30.06 31.30
CA LEU A 451 9.85 -29.56 32.67
C LEU A 451 8.72 -28.61 33.09
N ASP A 452 8.43 -28.54 34.38
CA ASP A 452 7.73 -27.42 35.00
C ASP A 452 8.70 -26.29 35.43
N GLU A 453 8.18 -25.22 36.03
CA GLU A 453 8.99 -24.08 36.50
C GLU A 453 9.96 -24.44 37.64
N VAL A 454 9.80 -25.60 38.27
CA VAL A 454 10.61 -26.08 39.39
C VAL A 454 11.57 -27.20 38.95
N GLY A 455 11.52 -27.62 37.68
CA GLY A 455 12.37 -28.66 37.09
C GLY A 455 11.83 -30.08 37.22
N ASN A 456 10.57 -30.27 37.66
CA ASN A 456 9.95 -31.59 37.70
C ASN A 456 9.44 -31.98 36.31
N GLU A 457 9.28 -33.29 36.11
CA GLU A 457 8.73 -33.84 34.89
C GLU A 457 7.24 -33.54 34.72
N VAL A 458 6.87 -33.07 33.53
CA VAL A 458 5.48 -32.90 33.08
C VAL A 458 5.34 -33.49 31.67
N VAL A 459 4.35 -34.35 31.48
CA VAL A 459 4.08 -34.98 30.17
C VAL A 459 3.23 -34.06 29.29
N MET A 460 3.73 -33.74 28.10
CA MET A 460 2.94 -33.15 27.02
C MET A 460 2.42 -34.27 26.12
N THR A 461 1.10 -34.47 26.12
CA THR A 461 0.47 -35.54 25.35
C THR A 461 0.70 -35.41 23.84
N TYR A 462 0.76 -36.52 23.10
CA TYR A 462 0.91 -36.48 21.63
C TYR A 462 -0.22 -35.72 20.95
N HIS A 463 -1.44 -35.73 21.53
CA HIS A 463 -2.55 -34.92 21.06
C HIS A 463 -2.23 -33.42 21.16
N SER A 464 -1.78 -32.95 22.32
CA SER A 464 -1.42 -31.54 22.55
C SER A 464 -0.23 -31.11 21.71
N LEU A 465 0.77 -31.99 21.57
CA LEU A 465 1.91 -31.79 20.68
C LEU A 465 1.45 -31.65 19.22
N GLY A 466 0.54 -32.52 18.77
CA GLY A 466 -0.03 -32.48 17.43
C GLY A 466 -0.83 -31.20 17.16
N GLU A 467 -1.61 -30.71 18.14
CA GLU A 467 -2.28 -29.41 18.02
C GLU A 467 -1.29 -28.25 17.92
N LEU A 468 -0.23 -28.28 18.72
CA LEU A 468 0.80 -27.24 18.73
C LEU A 468 1.59 -27.21 17.41
N ILE A 469 2.11 -28.36 16.98
CA ILE A 469 2.82 -28.50 15.70
C ILE A 469 1.90 -28.20 14.52
N GLY A 470 0.64 -28.65 14.57
CA GLY A 470 -0.33 -28.46 13.51
C GLY A 470 -0.67 -27.00 13.22
N ARG A 471 -0.43 -26.08 14.17
CA ARG A 471 -0.54 -24.63 13.97
C ARG A 471 0.60 -24.05 13.13
N GLN A 472 1.76 -24.71 13.11
CA GLN A 472 2.94 -24.31 12.35
C GLN A 472 3.08 -25.10 11.05
N LYS A 473 2.57 -24.51 9.96
CA LYS A 473 2.54 -25.16 8.64
C LYS A 473 3.90 -25.27 7.96
N THR A 474 4.92 -24.58 8.46
CA THR A 474 6.29 -24.66 7.92
C THR A 474 7.00 -25.96 8.30
N ILE A 475 6.62 -26.59 9.41
CA ILE A 475 7.28 -27.80 9.92
C ILE A 475 7.01 -28.97 8.96
N GLN A 476 8.07 -29.46 8.31
CA GLN A 476 8.01 -30.58 7.37
C GLN A 476 8.37 -31.92 8.04
N CYS A 477 9.16 -31.87 9.11
CA CYS A 477 9.58 -33.07 9.84
C CYS A 477 9.56 -32.85 11.34
N VAL A 478 9.05 -33.84 12.08
CA VAL A 478 9.20 -33.95 13.53
C VAL A 478 9.99 -35.21 13.83
N LEU A 479 11.11 -35.08 14.52
CA LEU A 479 11.95 -36.18 14.97
C LEU A 479 11.82 -36.29 16.50
N LEU A 480 11.16 -37.34 16.97
CA LEU A 480 10.98 -37.65 18.39
C LEU A 480 12.01 -38.71 18.79
N ASN A 481 13.23 -38.27 19.11
CA ASN A 481 14.31 -39.16 19.49
C ASN A 481 14.21 -39.53 20.98
N ALA A 482 13.17 -40.31 21.30
CA ALA A 482 12.87 -40.80 22.64
C ALA A 482 12.12 -42.14 22.55
N CYS A 483 12.27 -42.98 23.59
CA CYS A 483 11.68 -44.32 23.65
C CYS A 483 10.14 -44.29 23.48
N HIS A 484 9.59 -45.34 22.86
CA HIS A 484 8.13 -45.58 22.72
C HIS A 484 7.31 -44.44 22.09
N THR A 485 7.94 -43.53 21.35
CA THR A 485 7.26 -42.37 20.76
C THR A 485 6.29 -42.73 19.64
N MET A 486 6.56 -43.79 18.89
CA MET A 486 5.74 -44.18 17.74
C MET A 486 4.47 -44.94 18.13
N GLU A 487 4.48 -45.64 19.26
CA GLU A 487 3.32 -46.39 19.73
C GLU A 487 2.19 -45.47 20.25
N GLY A 488 2.55 -44.29 20.75
CA GLY A 488 1.59 -43.29 21.22
C GLY A 488 0.97 -42.39 20.13
N ILE A 489 1.42 -42.49 18.87
CA ILE A 489 0.98 -41.61 17.78
C ILE A 489 0.06 -42.37 16.82
N SER A 490 -1.24 -42.13 16.91
CA SER A 490 -2.23 -42.75 16.03
C SER A 490 -2.28 -42.12 14.63
N ASP A 491 -2.13 -40.79 14.53
CA ASP A 491 -2.24 -40.04 13.28
C ASP A 491 -1.07 -39.05 13.10
N PRO A 492 -0.49 -38.95 11.89
CA PRO A 492 0.60 -38.02 11.62
C PRO A 492 0.14 -36.56 11.66
N PHE A 493 0.68 -35.79 12.61
CA PHE A 493 0.44 -34.35 12.76
C PHE A 493 1.44 -33.45 11.99
N ALA A 494 2.50 -34.03 11.41
CA ALA A 494 3.43 -33.39 10.49
C ALA A 494 3.57 -34.23 9.20
N PRO A 495 4.09 -33.68 8.08
CA PRO A 495 4.27 -34.43 6.84
C PRO A 495 5.08 -35.72 7.03
N VAL A 496 6.18 -35.63 7.79
CA VAL A 496 6.98 -36.77 8.24
C VAL A 496 7.14 -36.69 9.75
N ILE A 497 6.86 -37.79 10.44
CA ILE A 497 7.22 -38.00 11.85
C ILE A 497 8.16 -39.17 11.91
N VAL A 498 9.32 -39.00 12.55
CA VAL A 498 10.26 -40.06 12.86
C VAL A 498 10.28 -40.24 14.37
N GLY A 499 10.27 -41.48 14.84
CA GLY A 499 10.36 -41.78 16.27
C GLY A 499 10.78 -43.23 16.52
N MET A 500 10.79 -43.60 17.79
CA MET A 500 11.21 -44.91 18.26
C MET A 500 10.00 -45.77 18.65
N MET A 501 10.03 -47.04 18.27
CA MET A 501 9.02 -48.06 18.60
C MET A 501 9.20 -48.60 20.01
N ASP A 502 10.45 -48.70 20.49
CA ASP A 502 10.79 -49.35 21.76
C ASP A 502 11.90 -48.58 22.50
N GLU A 503 12.43 -49.14 23.59
CA GLU A 503 13.60 -48.63 24.29
C GLU A 503 14.81 -48.51 23.35
N THR A 504 15.43 -47.33 23.32
CA THR A 504 16.60 -47.01 22.48
C THR A 504 17.72 -46.54 23.37
N ASP A 505 18.95 -47.02 23.14
CA ASP A 505 20.15 -46.55 23.82
C ASP A 505 20.61 -45.19 23.25
N ASP A 506 21.28 -44.40 24.07
CA ASP A 506 21.85 -43.12 23.69
C ASP A 506 22.79 -43.25 22.47
N ASP A 507 23.57 -44.35 22.37
CA ASP A 507 24.47 -44.56 21.23
C ASP A 507 23.70 -44.75 19.91
N GLU A 508 22.54 -45.38 19.94
CA GLU A 508 21.64 -45.55 18.80
C GLU A 508 20.96 -44.23 18.42
N ALA A 509 20.45 -43.50 19.41
CA ALA A 509 19.85 -42.19 19.23
C ALA A 509 20.85 -41.20 18.58
N ILE A 510 22.08 -41.13 19.10
CA ILE A 510 23.14 -40.26 18.57
C ILE A 510 23.56 -40.73 17.17
N ALA A 511 23.71 -42.04 16.94
CA ALA A 511 24.08 -42.57 15.63
C ALA A 511 23.02 -42.25 14.56
N PHE A 512 21.74 -42.39 14.90
CA PHE A 512 20.64 -42.03 14.03
C PHE A 512 20.64 -40.54 13.73
N ALA A 513 20.71 -39.68 14.75
CA ALA A 513 20.75 -38.23 14.59
C ALA A 513 21.93 -37.79 13.71
N THR A 514 23.10 -38.43 13.85
CA THR A 514 24.27 -38.16 13.00
C THR A 514 23.93 -38.37 11.53
N GLY A 515 23.52 -39.58 11.13
CA GLY A 515 23.23 -39.89 9.73
C GLY A 515 22.04 -39.10 9.17
N PHE A 516 21.01 -38.89 10.00
CA PHE A 516 19.85 -38.08 9.64
C PHE A 516 20.26 -36.65 9.29
N TYR A 517 21.02 -35.98 10.16
CA TYR A 517 21.42 -34.60 9.93
C TYR A 517 22.53 -34.45 8.89
N ASP A 518 23.39 -35.45 8.68
CA ASP A 518 24.33 -35.46 7.55
C ASP A 518 23.57 -35.42 6.21
N ALA A 519 22.50 -36.21 6.07
CA ALA A 519 21.63 -36.16 4.89
C ALA A 519 20.86 -34.84 4.78
N VAL A 520 20.35 -34.29 5.88
CA VAL A 520 19.68 -32.97 5.88
C VAL A 520 20.67 -31.87 5.45
N ALA A 521 21.91 -31.92 5.94
CA ALA A 521 22.97 -30.99 5.58
C ALA A 521 23.36 -31.10 4.10
N ALA A 522 23.28 -32.30 3.52
CA ALA A 522 23.44 -32.55 2.09
C ALA A 522 22.22 -32.13 1.24
N GLY A 523 21.17 -31.53 1.85
CA GLY A 523 19.98 -31.05 1.14
C GLY A 523 18.97 -32.15 0.78
N ARG A 524 19.11 -33.37 1.33
CA ARG A 524 18.19 -34.47 1.06
C ARG A 524 16.83 -34.25 1.74
N SER A 525 15.81 -34.95 1.23
CA SER A 525 14.46 -34.95 1.79
C SER A 525 14.42 -35.61 3.18
N ALA A 526 13.35 -35.37 3.95
CA ALA A 526 13.18 -36.01 5.26
C ALA A 526 13.15 -37.56 5.17
N ASP A 527 12.68 -38.09 4.04
CA ASP A 527 12.62 -39.53 3.82
C ASP A 527 13.99 -40.14 3.54
N GLU A 528 14.78 -39.51 2.69
CA GLU A 528 16.16 -39.92 2.44
C GLU A 528 17.04 -39.72 3.68
N ALA A 529 16.75 -38.69 4.48
CA ALA A 529 17.42 -38.46 5.75
C ALA A 529 17.10 -39.55 6.78
N TYR A 530 15.85 -40.03 6.83
CA TYR A 530 15.51 -41.21 7.61
C TYR A 530 16.31 -42.43 7.16
N ASP A 531 16.39 -42.70 5.85
CA ASP A 531 17.11 -43.85 5.31
C ASP A 531 18.62 -43.79 5.62
N GLU A 532 19.23 -42.59 5.57
CA GLU A 532 20.64 -42.37 5.96
C GLU A 532 20.87 -42.52 7.48
N GLY A 533 19.91 -42.06 8.30
CA GLY A 533 19.95 -42.28 9.75
C GLY A 533 19.94 -43.79 10.09
N ILE A 534 19.08 -44.57 9.44
CA ILE A 534 19.05 -46.04 9.57
C ILE A 534 20.39 -46.66 9.14
N LEU A 535 20.97 -46.18 8.04
CA LEU A 535 22.27 -46.66 7.56
C LEU A 535 23.37 -46.39 8.59
N SER A 536 23.44 -45.18 9.14
CA SER A 536 24.42 -44.79 10.17
C SER A 536 24.36 -45.71 11.40
N VAL A 537 23.16 -46.03 11.89
CA VAL A 537 22.98 -46.98 13.01
C VAL A 537 23.53 -48.37 12.62
N ARG A 538 23.15 -48.89 11.45
CA ARG A 538 23.63 -50.21 10.97
C ARG A 538 25.14 -50.28 10.83
N THR A 539 25.77 -49.23 10.31
CA THR A 539 27.23 -49.21 10.08
C THR A 539 28.05 -49.20 11.38
N LYS A 540 27.41 -48.91 12.51
CA LYS A 540 28.02 -48.99 13.85
C LYS A 540 27.67 -50.28 14.58
N ASP A 541 27.11 -51.27 13.88
CA ASP A 541 26.64 -52.55 14.43
C ASP A 541 25.59 -52.39 15.54
N LEU A 542 24.81 -51.31 15.49
CA LEU A 542 23.69 -51.01 16.40
C LEU A 542 22.35 -51.44 15.79
N ASN A 543 21.27 -51.49 16.58
CA ASN A 543 19.98 -52.02 16.14
C ASN A 543 19.04 -50.93 15.56
N PRO A 544 18.82 -50.84 14.24
CA PRO A 544 17.97 -49.83 13.63
C PRO A 544 16.47 -50.20 13.64
N HIS A 545 16.11 -51.43 13.99
CA HIS A 545 14.73 -51.94 13.82
C HIS A 545 13.71 -51.23 14.71
N LEU A 546 14.19 -50.47 15.69
CA LEU A 546 13.38 -49.73 16.64
C LEU A 546 13.00 -48.35 16.11
N ILE A 547 13.53 -47.90 14.97
CA ILE A 547 13.29 -46.56 14.43
C ILE A 547 12.29 -46.63 13.28
N SER A 548 11.18 -45.90 13.40
CA SER A 548 10.08 -45.92 12.42
C SER A 548 9.68 -44.52 11.97
N ARG A 549 8.91 -44.44 10.89
CA ARG A 549 8.36 -43.18 10.36
C ARG A 549 6.87 -43.29 10.04
N LEU A 550 6.12 -42.24 10.35
CA LEU A 550 4.76 -42.01 9.87
C LEU A 550 4.76 -40.92 8.80
N ARG A 551 3.92 -41.09 7.78
CA ARG A 551 3.70 -40.10 6.73
C ARG A 551 2.24 -39.69 6.70
N ARG A 552 2.02 -38.39 6.58
CA ARG A 552 0.69 -37.86 6.26
C ARG A 552 0.34 -38.25 4.82
N LYS A 553 -0.84 -38.83 4.62
CA LYS A 553 -1.34 -39.21 3.29
C LYS A 553 -1.63 -37.99 2.41
#